data_AF-A0A969MW36-F1
#
_entry.id   AF-A0A969MW36-F1
#
_cell.length_a   1.000
_cell.length_b   1.000
_cell.length_c   1.000
_cell.angle_alpha   90.00
_cell.angle_beta   90.00
_cell.angle_gamma   90.00
#
_symmetry.space_group_name_H-M   'P 1'
#
loop_
_entity.id
_entity.type
_entity.pdbx_description
1 polymer ?
#
loop_
_entity_poly.entity_id
_entity_poly.type
_entity_poly.pdbx_seq_one_letter_code
_entity_poly.pdbx_strand_id
1 'polypeptide(L)'
;MTIPLPDSPKAVVAEQQRSYNWDLYRGIDYALDLTQPLGKRVTRLEFQGKPVEPDQTFRVALNNYRALGGGGYTMFKEGKIIWQSTQEIRELIAKYLTYQEIVDPQDYVSSNFQLVPDLYAYYFGNKNSQ
;
A
#
# COMPACT_ATOMS: atom_id res chain seq x y z
N MET A 1 -20.72 6.24 -10.20
CA MET A 1 -20.58 7.69 -10.45
C MET A 1 -19.10 8.00 -10.33
N THR A 2 -18.48 8.46 -11.42
CA THR A 2 -17.06 8.80 -11.49
C THR A 2 -16.86 10.25 -11.05
N ILE A 3 -15.86 10.49 -10.21
CA ILE A 3 -15.44 11.80 -9.71
C ILE A 3 -14.35 12.32 -10.67
N PRO A 4 -14.51 13.52 -11.26
CA PRO A 4 -13.48 14.06 -12.14
C PRO A 4 -12.19 14.33 -11.36
N LEU A 5 -11.04 14.08 -11.99
CA LEU A 5 -9.75 14.48 -11.44
C LEU A 5 -9.64 16.01 -11.48
N PRO A 6 -9.08 16.65 -10.43
CA PRO A 6 -8.84 18.08 -10.46
C PRO A 6 -7.74 18.43 -11.46
N ASP A 7 -7.70 19.69 -11.91
CA ASP A 7 -6.73 20.15 -12.93
C ASP A 7 -5.29 20.21 -12.42
N SER A 8 -5.09 20.31 -11.10
CA SER A 8 -3.78 20.42 -10.48
C SER A 8 -3.40 19.15 -9.72
N PRO A 9 -2.16 18.64 -9.87
CA PRO A 9 -1.69 17.48 -9.11
C PRO A 9 -1.61 17.76 -7.60
N LYS A 10 -1.50 19.03 -7.18
CA LYS A 10 -1.54 19.36 -5.75
C LYS A 10 -2.91 19.04 -5.13
N ALA A 11 -3.98 19.16 -5.90
CA ALA A 11 -5.34 18.94 -5.41
C ALA A 11 -5.69 17.45 -5.18
N VAL A 12 -4.91 16.51 -5.73
CA VAL A 12 -5.05 15.07 -5.40
C VAL A 12 -4.23 14.65 -4.18
N VAL A 13 -3.34 15.52 -3.69
CA VAL A 13 -2.57 15.26 -2.47
C VAL A 13 -3.45 15.53 -1.25
N ALA A 14 -3.53 14.57 -0.34
CA ALA A 14 -4.25 14.73 0.90
C ALA A 14 -3.44 15.58 1.90
N GLU A 15 -3.46 16.92 1.75
CA GLU A 15 -2.64 17.86 2.54
C GLU A 15 -2.83 17.73 4.07
N GLN A 16 -4.04 17.38 4.51
CA GLN A 16 -4.36 17.21 5.93
C GLN A 16 -4.04 15.80 6.46
N GLN A 17 -3.60 14.88 5.59
CA GLN A 17 -3.22 13.53 5.99
C GLN A 17 -1.73 13.43 6.25
N ARG A 18 -1.41 12.77 7.35
CA ARG A 18 -0.02 12.46 7.69
C ARG A 18 0.48 11.35 6.76
N SER A 19 1.61 11.56 6.12
CA SER A 19 2.17 10.60 5.15
C SER A 19 2.38 9.21 5.74
N TYR A 20 2.71 9.10 7.02
CA TYR A 20 2.85 7.81 7.72
C TYR A 20 1.52 7.04 7.89
N ASN A 21 0.37 7.61 7.53
CA ASN A 21 -0.92 6.92 7.47
C ASN A 21 -1.22 6.29 6.10
N TRP A 22 -0.33 6.46 5.14
CA TRP A 22 -0.39 5.78 3.85
C TRP A 22 0.54 4.58 3.87
N ASP A 23 -0.03 3.40 3.63
CA ASP A 23 0.70 2.13 3.60
C ASP A 23 0.86 1.63 2.16
N LEU A 24 2.00 0.99 1.92
CA LEU A 24 2.23 0.13 0.76
C LEU A 24 2.23 -1.32 1.22
N TYR A 25 1.60 -2.18 0.44
CA TYR A 25 1.46 -3.60 0.76
C TYR A 25 2.26 -4.43 -0.25
N ARG A 26 2.92 -5.49 0.22
CA ARG A 26 3.62 -6.48 -0.60
C ARG A 26 2.96 -7.85 -0.45
N GLY A 27 2.99 -8.66 -1.51
CA GLY A 27 2.41 -10.01 -1.54
C GLY A 27 0.99 -10.08 -2.12
N ILE A 28 0.43 -8.92 -2.48
CA ILE A 28 -0.84 -8.75 -3.19
C ILE A 28 -0.61 -7.85 -4.40
N ASP A 29 -1.43 -7.99 -5.44
CA ASP A 29 -1.48 -7.08 -6.58
C ASP A 29 -2.74 -6.23 -6.47
N TYR A 30 -2.61 -4.90 -6.57
CA TYR A 30 -3.74 -4.02 -6.32
C TYR A 30 -3.72 -2.75 -7.18
N ALA A 31 -4.91 -2.26 -7.49
CA ALA A 31 -5.13 -0.99 -8.19
C ALA A 31 -6.04 -0.08 -7.38
N LEU A 32 -5.67 1.20 -7.31
CA LEU A 32 -6.46 2.25 -6.69
C LEU A 32 -6.97 3.22 -7.75
N ASP A 33 -8.29 3.32 -7.91
CA ASP A 33 -8.94 4.31 -8.76
C ASP A 33 -9.36 5.55 -7.94
N LEU A 34 -8.66 6.68 -8.16
CA LEU A 34 -8.95 7.92 -7.42
C LEU A 34 -10.21 8.63 -7.90
N THR A 35 -10.74 8.26 -9.07
CA THR A 35 -12.02 8.76 -9.58
C THR A 35 -13.22 8.08 -8.92
N GLN A 36 -13.00 7.02 -8.13
CA GLN A 36 -14.05 6.42 -7.33
C GLN A 36 -14.22 7.15 -5.98
N PRO A 37 -15.45 7.16 -5.42
CA PRO A 37 -15.69 7.69 -4.09
C PRO A 37 -14.87 6.94 -3.03
N LEU A 38 -14.61 7.61 -1.90
CA LEU A 38 -13.93 7.03 -0.75
C LEU A 38 -14.63 5.72 -0.33
N GLY A 39 -13.83 4.69 -0.02
CA GLY A 39 -14.33 3.34 0.27
C GLY A 39 -14.55 2.47 -0.97
N LYS A 40 -14.51 3.01 -2.19
CA LYS A 40 -14.64 2.26 -3.45
C LYS A 40 -13.42 2.38 -4.37
N ARG A 41 -12.30 2.88 -3.84
CA ARG A 41 -11.09 3.14 -4.62
C ARG A 41 -10.29 1.88 -4.93
N VAL A 42 -10.42 0.79 -4.16
CA VAL A 42 -9.77 -0.49 -4.50
C VAL A 42 -10.57 -1.15 -5.63
N THR A 43 -10.05 -1.11 -6.86
CA THR A 43 -10.74 -1.66 -8.05
C THR A 43 -10.16 -3.00 -8.51
N ARG A 44 -8.95 -3.32 -8.10
CA ARG A 44 -8.33 -4.63 -8.25
C ARG A 44 -7.63 -4.99 -6.95
N LEU A 45 -7.83 -6.21 -6.49
CA LEU A 45 -7.14 -6.79 -5.36
C LEU A 45 -6.99 -8.29 -5.61
N GLU A 46 -5.75 -8.73 -5.80
CA GLU A 46 -5.42 -10.11 -6.13
C GLU A 46 -4.35 -10.64 -5.18
N PHE A 47 -4.48 -11.91 -4.83
CA PHE A 47 -3.48 -12.66 -4.09
C PHE A 47 -3.10 -13.89 -4.90
N GLN A 48 -1.80 -14.05 -5.20
CA GLN A 48 -1.29 -15.15 -6.05
C GLN A 48 -2.00 -15.22 -7.42
N GLY A 49 -2.26 -14.06 -8.04
CA GLY A 49 -2.89 -13.94 -9.35
C GLY A 49 -4.39 -14.27 -9.38
N LYS A 50 -5.06 -14.34 -8.22
CA LYS A 50 -6.50 -14.58 -8.12
C LYS A 50 -7.18 -13.44 -7.36
N PRO A 51 -8.40 -13.03 -7.75
CA PRO A 51 -9.18 -12.06 -6.98
C PRO A 51 -9.32 -12.48 -5.51
N VAL A 52 -9.18 -11.51 -4.61
CA VAL A 52 -9.44 -11.72 -3.20
C VAL A 52 -10.95 -11.74 -2.96
N GLU A 53 -11.42 -12.82 -2.36
CA GLU A 53 -12.84 -12.97 -1.98
C GLU A 53 -13.10 -12.39 -0.58
N PRO A 54 -14.32 -11.91 -0.29
CA PRO A 54 -14.63 -11.22 0.97
C PRO A 54 -14.42 -12.05 2.25
N ASP A 55 -14.49 -13.37 2.15
CA ASP A 55 -14.37 -14.31 3.27
C ASP A 55 -12.97 -14.96 3.39
N GLN A 56 -12.04 -14.59 2.50
CA GLN A 56 -10.67 -15.09 2.57
C GLN A 56 -9.94 -14.55 3.81
N THR A 57 -9.19 -15.45 4.47
CA THR A 57 -8.41 -15.12 5.66
C THR A 57 -6.94 -15.00 5.31
N PHE A 58 -6.32 -13.88 5.74
CA PHE A 58 -4.91 -13.60 5.51
C PHE A 58 -4.15 -13.43 6.82
N ARG A 59 -2.83 -13.69 6.76
CA ARG A 59 -1.88 -13.25 7.78
C ARG A 59 -1.22 -11.98 7.27
N VAL A 60 -1.32 -10.91 8.04
CA VAL A 60 -0.75 -9.60 7.69
C VAL A 60 0.27 -9.22 8.76
N ALA A 61 1.45 -8.81 8.33
CA ALA A 61 2.47 -8.25 9.23
C ALA A 61 2.24 -6.74 9.35
N LEU A 62 2.16 -6.25 10.59
CA LEU A 62 1.87 -4.84 10.90
C LEU A 62 2.84 -4.35 11.98
N ASN A 63 3.09 -3.04 11.98
CA ASN A 63 3.69 -2.39 13.14
C ASN A 63 2.66 -2.25 14.28
N ASN A 64 3.15 -1.94 15.49
CA ASN A 64 2.30 -1.77 16.67
C ASN A 64 1.27 -0.63 16.50
N TYR A 65 1.63 0.46 15.81
CA TYR A 65 0.72 1.58 15.55
C TYR A 65 -0.52 1.11 14.77
N ARG A 66 -0.36 0.32 13.70
CA ARG A 66 -1.46 -0.23 12.89
C ARG A 66 -2.23 -1.33 13.61
N ALA A 67 -1.54 -2.23 14.31
CA ALA A 67 -2.19 -3.30 15.07
C ALA A 67 -3.15 -2.74 16.14
N LEU A 68 -2.87 -1.56 16.68
CA LEU A 68 -3.72 -0.87 17.66
C LEU A 68 -4.75 0.08 17.02
N GLY A 69 -4.85 0.14 15.70
CA GLY A 69 -5.83 0.96 14.96
C GLY A 69 -5.39 2.39 14.64
N GLY A 70 -4.11 2.71 14.80
CA GLY A 70 -3.54 4.02 14.51
C GLY A 70 -3.78 4.45 13.05
N GLY A 71 -4.06 5.73 12.85
CA GLY A 71 -4.36 6.29 11.52
C GLY A 71 -5.76 5.98 10.99
N GLY A 72 -6.66 5.48 11.83
CA GLY A 72 -8.03 5.10 11.44
C GLY A 72 -8.18 3.66 10.97
N TYR A 73 -7.12 2.84 11.08
CA TYR A 73 -7.12 1.43 10.68
C TYR A 73 -7.72 0.52 11.77
N THR A 74 -8.88 0.89 12.32
CA THR A 74 -9.49 0.18 13.46
C THR A 74 -9.86 -1.27 13.15
N MET A 75 -10.06 -1.61 11.87
CA MET A 75 -10.38 -2.97 11.43
C MET A 75 -9.32 -4.00 11.85
N PHE A 76 -8.04 -3.59 12.01
CA PHE A 76 -7.00 -4.53 12.45
C PHE A 76 -7.15 -4.98 13.90
N LYS A 77 -7.88 -4.23 14.73
CA LYS A 77 -8.16 -4.61 16.13
C LYS A 77 -9.10 -5.81 16.23
N GLU A 78 -9.84 -6.12 15.17
CA GLU A 78 -10.75 -7.27 15.08
C GLU A 78 -9.98 -8.56 14.76
N GLY A 79 -8.73 -8.45 14.30
CA GLY A 79 -7.88 -9.58 13.96
C GLY A 79 -7.29 -10.30 15.19
N LYS A 80 -6.98 -11.59 15.03
CA LYS A 80 -6.25 -12.36 16.04
C LYS A 80 -4.75 -12.14 15.93
N ILE A 81 -4.12 -11.69 17.03
CA ILE A 81 -2.65 -11.66 17.13
C ILE A 81 -2.16 -13.11 17.27
N ILE A 82 -1.47 -13.59 16.24
CA ILE A 82 -0.86 -14.94 16.22
C ILE A 82 0.64 -14.93 16.50
N TRP A 83 1.29 -13.77 16.39
CA TRP A 83 2.70 -13.56 16.71
C TRP A 83 2.96 -12.06 16.95
N GLN A 84 3.89 -11.74 17.83
CA GLN A 84 4.38 -10.38 18.07
C GLN A 84 5.85 -10.39 18.52
N SER A 85 6.55 -9.28 18.34
CA SER A 85 7.92 -9.08 18.83
C SER A 85 8.05 -7.73 19.52
N THR A 86 8.97 -7.65 20.47
CA THR A 86 9.39 -6.39 21.11
C THR A 86 10.59 -5.75 20.40
N GLN A 87 11.15 -6.40 19.38
CA GLN A 87 12.24 -5.84 18.57
C GLN A 87 11.72 -4.67 17.72
N GLU A 88 12.53 -3.62 17.63
CA GLU A 88 12.23 -2.47 16.80
C GLU A 88 12.34 -2.84 15.32
N ILE A 89 11.49 -2.25 14.46
CA ILE A 89 11.51 -2.51 13.02
C ILE A 89 12.89 -2.21 12.42
N ARG A 90 13.55 -1.15 12.88
CA ARG A 90 14.91 -0.81 12.43
C ARG A 90 15.94 -1.90 12.75
N GLU A 91 15.76 -2.57 13.88
CA GLU A 91 16.65 -3.64 14.34
C GLU A 91 16.39 -4.91 13.55
N LEU A 92 15.12 -5.21 13.26
CA LEU A 92 14.74 -6.30 12.36
C LEU A 92 15.30 -6.11 10.94
N ILE A 93 15.22 -4.89 10.40
CA ILE A 93 15.80 -4.56 9.09
C ILE A 93 17.33 -4.70 9.13
N ALA A 94 17.99 -4.11 10.13
CA ALA A 94 19.45 -4.20 10.26
C ALA A 94 19.91 -5.66 10.38
N LYS A 95 19.24 -6.44 11.23
CA LYS A 95 19.48 -7.87 11.40
C LYS A 95 19.29 -8.64 10.09
N TYR A 96 18.20 -8.37 9.37
CA TYR A 96 17.95 -8.99 8.06
C TYR A 96 19.09 -8.68 7.08
N LEU A 97 19.49 -7.41 6.94
CA LEU A 97 20.56 -7.00 6.04
C LEU A 97 21.92 -7.59 6.44
N THR A 98 22.21 -7.76 7.73
CA THR A 98 23.46 -8.40 8.18
C THR A 98 23.52 -9.90 7.83
N TYR A 99 22.37 -10.57 7.74
CA TYR A 99 22.31 -11.98 7.30
C TYR A 99 22.34 -12.14 5.78
N GLN A 100 21.99 -11.10 5.01
CA GLN A 100 22.06 -11.13 3.55
C GLN A 100 23.46 -10.71 3.11
N GLU A 101 24.25 -11.63 2.55
CA GLU A 101 25.59 -11.31 2.03
C GLU A 101 25.55 -10.35 0.84
N ILE A 102 24.47 -10.40 0.05
CA ILE A 102 24.23 -9.55 -1.12
C ILE A 102 22.79 -9.02 -1.04
N VAL A 103 22.64 -7.71 -1.25
CA VAL A 103 21.34 -7.03 -1.32
C VAL A 103 21.17 -6.48 -2.73
N ASP A 104 20.39 -7.19 -3.56
CA ASP A 104 19.96 -6.67 -4.87
C ASP A 104 18.66 -5.89 -4.70
N PRO A 105 18.59 -4.59 -5.05
CA PRO A 105 17.36 -3.82 -5.01
C PRO A 105 16.18 -4.49 -5.75
N GLN A 106 16.44 -5.29 -6.79
CA GLN A 106 15.40 -5.97 -7.55
C GLN A 106 14.64 -7.01 -6.74
N ASP A 107 15.22 -7.55 -5.66
CA ASP A 107 14.55 -8.48 -4.76
C ASP A 107 13.48 -7.80 -3.86
N TYR A 108 13.55 -6.47 -3.76
CA TYR A 108 12.74 -5.68 -2.83
C TYR A 108 11.77 -4.73 -3.53
N VAL A 109 12.12 -4.25 -4.72
CA VAL A 109 11.22 -3.47 -5.56
C VAL A 109 10.11 -4.38 -6.09
N SER A 110 8.85 -3.96 -5.92
CA SER A 110 7.70 -4.68 -6.48
C SER A 110 6.82 -3.71 -7.28
N SER A 111 6.41 -4.15 -8.47
CA SER A 111 5.48 -3.44 -9.35
C SER A 111 4.06 -4.00 -9.18
N ASN A 112 3.63 -4.16 -7.94
CA ASN A 112 2.35 -4.78 -7.55
C ASN A 112 1.23 -3.77 -7.26
N PHE A 113 1.53 -2.48 -7.39
CA PHE A 113 0.60 -1.38 -7.12
C PHE A 113 0.44 -0.49 -8.35
N GLN A 114 -0.81 -0.11 -8.65
CA GLN A 114 -1.13 0.83 -9.72
C GLN A 114 -2.14 1.89 -9.26
N LEU A 115 -1.95 3.13 -9.74
CA LEU A 115 -2.97 4.18 -9.71
C LEU A 115 -3.73 4.20 -11.03
N VAL A 116 -5.06 4.27 -10.96
CA VAL A 116 -5.96 4.35 -12.11
C VAL A 116 -6.77 5.65 -12.03
N PRO A 117 -6.87 6.44 -13.11
CA PRO A 117 -5.99 6.39 -14.28
C PRO A 117 -4.54 6.68 -13.90
N ASP A 118 -3.62 6.53 -14.84
CA ASP A 118 -2.22 6.95 -14.65
C ASP A 118 -2.16 8.46 -14.39
N LEU A 119 -2.03 8.84 -13.12
CA LEU A 119 -2.01 10.23 -12.69
C LEU A 119 -0.75 10.94 -13.19
N TYR A 120 0.37 10.22 -13.35
CA TYR A 120 1.59 10.84 -13.84
C TYR A 120 1.40 11.25 -15.31
N ALA A 121 0.92 10.32 -16.14
CA ALA A 121 0.59 10.60 -17.53
C ALA A 121 -0.47 11.71 -17.64
N TYR A 122 -1.50 11.70 -16.77
CA TYR A 122 -2.54 12.72 -16.76
C TYR A 122 -2.00 14.13 -16.44
N TYR A 123 -1.16 14.30 -15.42
CA TYR A 123 -0.70 15.62 -14.97
C TYR A 123 0.58 16.12 -15.64
N PHE A 124 1.43 15.22 -16.12
CA PHE A 124 2.77 15.55 -16.61
C PHE A 124 3.03 15.06 -18.04
N GLY A 125 2.07 14.36 -18.65
CA GLY A 125 2.23 13.74 -19.96
C GLY A 125 2.99 12.41 -19.89
N ASN A 126 2.96 11.65 -20.99
CA ASN A 126 3.73 10.42 -21.09
C ASN A 126 5.22 10.75 -21.09
N LYS A 127 6.04 9.95 -20.40
CA LYS A 127 7.49 9.95 -20.63
C LYS A 127 7.70 9.56 -22.09
N ASN A 128 8.06 10.53 -22.94
CA ASN A 128 8.56 10.21 -24.27
C ASN A 128 9.73 9.24 -24.11
N SER A 129 9.65 8.13 -24.83
CA SER A 129 10.69 7.12 -24.96
C SER A 129 12.03 7.79 -25.25
N GLN A 130 12.97 7.66 -24.33
CA GLN A 130 14.40 7.68 -24.64
C GLN A 130 14.98 6.34 -24.21
#